data_AF-F1LCE5-F1
#
_entry.id   AF-F1LCE5-F1
#
_cell.length_a   1.000
_cell.length_b   1.000
_cell.length_c   1.000
_cell.angle_alpha   90.00
_cell.angle_beta   90.00
_cell.angle_gamma   90.00
#
_symmetry.space_group_name_H-M   'P 1'
#
loop_
_entity.id
_entity.type
_entity.pdbx_description
1 polymer ?
#
loop_
_entity_poly.entity_id
_entity_poly.type
_entity_poly.pdbx_seq_one_letter_code
_entity_poly.pdbx_strand_id
1 'polypeptide(L)'
;MPEFKMEDILIDRYNNDMRKFYHLFPKRFRIPDMEMFYKDPMSDMSAVMRDRIFNCRFDQYLNAVAHILNTGQGVVLERSPHSDFVFANAMRAKNYIGPEYFKHYFYVRKTALPKLHFWPHLVVYLDAPVSVCLQNIRKEGNVNKVSVLDETYLKTIEDSYKDSLREFQKHSKILVYDWSKRGDTDTIVEDIERMDFDFFEWHSGDVFEEWFELIDEVSWAGWRIYVTQKYKARSQAFDGILTHEVGELYINPRDMGHYIHAMKKEVLKSPYGYGYIRERGDPIAGLSIMRYGHMLPEPWYEYYFKEAYYDDCMAHESGLDPFATSYNPDYVHAEH
;
A
#
# COMPACT_ATOMS: atom_id res chain seq x y z
N MET A 1 -8.49 -12.28 2.10
CA MET A 1 -8.00 -11.56 0.90
C MET A 1 -6.51 -11.85 0.77
N PRO A 2 -5.97 -12.06 -0.44
CA PRO A 2 -4.55 -12.40 -0.63
C PRO A 2 -3.62 -11.25 -0.20
N GLU A 3 -2.35 -11.54 0.11
CA GLU A 3 -1.35 -10.50 0.36
C GLU A 3 -1.26 -9.53 -0.83
N PHE A 4 -1.20 -8.22 -0.54
CA PHE A 4 -0.89 -7.23 -1.56
C PHE A 4 0.50 -7.47 -2.16
N LYS A 5 0.55 -7.54 -3.48
CA LYS A 5 1.78 -7.60 -4.25
C LYS A 5 1.88 -6.38 -5.16
N MET A 6 3.10 -5.91 -5.43
CA MET A 6 3.30 -4.76 -6.32
C MET A 6 2.75 -5.00 -7.72
N GLU A 7 2.67 -6.27 -8.13
CA GLU A 7 2.06 -6.71 -9.38
C GLU A 7 0.57 -6.37 -9.48
N ASP A 8 -0.14 -6.25 -8.36
CA ASP A 8 -1.59 -5.99 -8.32
C ASP A 8 -1.95 -4.57 -8.80
N ILE A 9 -0.97 -3.65 -8.85
CA ILE A 9 -1.09 -2.29 -9.36
C ILE A 9 -0.40 -2.06 -10.71
N LEU A 10 0.21 -3.10 -11.31
CA LEU A 10 0.89 -2.98 -12.61
C LEU A 10 -0.05 -3.04 -13.80
N ILE A 11 -1.23 -3.64 -13.62
CA ILE A 11 -2.22 -3.83 -14.68
C ILE A 11 -3.45 -2.99 -14.33
N ASP A 12 -3.81 -2.08 -15.22
CA ASP A 12 -5.01 -1.24 -15.04
C ASP A 12 -6.32 -1.99 -15.42
N ARG A 13 -7.48 -1.37 -15.15
CA ARG A 13 -8.79 -1.91 -15.57
C ARG A 13 -8.95 -2.18 -17.06
N TYR A 14 -8.15 -1.55 -17.93
CA TYR A 14 -8.21 -1.74 -19.38
C TYR A 14 -7.22 -2.81 -19.86
N ASN A 15 -6.61 -3.56 -18.95
CA ASN A 15 -5.58 -4.57 -19.19
C ASN A 15 -4.28 -4.01 -19.82
N ASN A 16 -3.98 -2.73 -19.61
CA ASN A 16 -2.68 -2.19 -19.95
C ASN A 16 -1.67 -2.57 -18.86
N ASP A 17 -0.59 -3.24 -19.26
CA ASP A 17 0.54 -3.55 -18.38
C ASP A 17 1.55 -2.41 -18.41
N MET A 18 1.69 -1.69 -17.30
CA MET A 18 2.55 -0.51 -17.19
C MET A 18 4.00 -0.80 -17.56
N ARG A 19 4.49 -2.03 -17.38
CA ARG A 19 5.87 -2.43 -17.71
C ARG A 19 6.19 -2.28 -19.19
N LYS A 20 5.19 -2.46 -20.06
CA LYS A 20 5.36 -2.30 -21.52
C LYS A 20 5.71 -0.87 -21.90
N PHE A 21 5.34 0.11 -21.07
CA PHE A 21 5.54 1.53 -21.30
C PHE A 21 6.74 2.10 -20.52
N TYR A 22 7.52 1.28 -19.79
CA TYR A 22 8.65 1.78 -18.99
C TYR A 22 9.72 2.50 -19.79
N HIS A 23 9.87 2.17 -21.07
CA HIS A 23 10.78 2.87 -21.99
C HIS A 23 10.32 4.31 -22.28
N LEU A 24 9.03 4.62 -22.10
CA LEU A 24 8.44 5.94 -22.23
C LEU A 24 8.31 6.66 -20.88
N PHE A 25 8.43 5.94 -19.76
CA PHE A 25 8.30 6.55 -18.44
C PHE A 25 9.65 6.99 -17.90
N PRO A 26 9.73 8.20 -17.31
CA PRO A 26 10.88 8.58 -16.51
C PRO A 26 11.10 7.56 -15.39
N LYS A 27 12.36 7.33 -15.01
CA LYS A 27 12.75 6.28 -14.04
C LYS A 27 11.88 6.30 -12.78
N ARG A 28 11.56 7.51 -12.27
CA ARG A 28 10.75 7.72 -11.05
C ARG A 28 9.30 7.22 -11.14
N PHE A 29 8.71 7.16 -12.33
CA PHE A 29 7.34 6.72 -12.54
C PHE A 29 7.21 5.23 -12.85
N ARG A 30 8.32 4.53 -13.09
CA ARG A 30 8.33 3.08 -13.25
C ARG A 30 7.93 2.44 -11.93
N ILE A 31 6.87 1.64 -11.92
CA ILE A 31 6.37 1.02 -10.69
C ILE A 31 7.42 0.00 -10.21
N PRO A 32 7.99 0.15 -9.01
CA PRO A 32 8.99 -0.77 -8.53
C PRO A 32 8.35 -2.12 -8.18
N ASP A 33 9.05 -3.20 -8.51
CA ASP A 33 8.67 -4.56 -8.13
C ASP A 33 9.73 -5.17 -7.19
N MET A 34 9.40 -6.35 -6.62
CA MET A 34 10.31 -7.03 -5.70
C MET A 34 11.61 -7.49 -6.39
N GLU A 35 11.57 -7.81 -7.68
CA GLU A 35 12.75 -8.23 -8.44
C GLU A 35 13.71 -7.06 -8.68
N MET A 36 13.20 -5.86 -8.93
CA MET A 36 13.97 -4.62 -9.01
C MET A 36 14.64 -4.33 -7.67
N PHE A 37 13.91 -4.49 -6.56
CA PHE A 37 14.49 -4.34 -5.22
C PHE A 37 15.59 -5.37 -4.94
N TYR A 38 15.38 -6.64 -5.32
CA TYR A 38 16.40 -7.66 -5.09
C TYR A 38 17.66 -7.45 -5.95
N LYS A 39 17.52 -6.89 -7.16
CA LYS A 39 18.65 -6.59 -8.05
C LYS A 39 19.46 -5.38 -7.59
N ASP A 40 18.79 -4.32 -7.15
CA ASP A 40 19.41 -3.07 -6.73
C ASP A 40 18.68 -2.50 -5.49
N PRO A 41 18.96 -3.03 -4.29
CA PRO A 41 18.28 -2.58 -3.07
C PRO A 41 18.72 -1.17 -2.63
N MET A 42 19.83 -0.65 -3.17
CA MET A 42 20.35 0.69 -2.87
C MET A 42 19.75 1.77 -3.77
N SER A 43 18.92 1.40 -4.75
CA SER A 43 18.21 2.35 -5.59
C SER A 43 17.20 3.16 -4.77
N ASP A 44 16.99 4.43 -5.14
CA ASP A 44 15.90 5.27 -4.60
C ASP A 44 14.53 4.60 -4.76
N MET A 45 14.38 3.73 -5.77
CA MET A 45 13.17 2.95 -6.02
C MET A 45 12.79 2.02 -4.86
N SER A 46 13.74 1.64 -4.00
CA SER A 46 13.46 0.88 -2.77
C SER A 46 12.58 1.66 -1.81
N ALA A 47 12.84 2.95 -1.62
CA ALA A 47 12.01 3.83 -0.79
C ALA A 47 10.63 4.06 -1.44
N VAL A 48 10.59 4.28 -2.75
CA VAL A 48 9.33 4.41 -3.51
C VAL A 48 8.49 3.14 -3.39
N MET A 49 9.11 1.96 -3.47
CA MET A 49 8.44 0.67 -3.28
C MET A 49 7.83 0.59 -1.89
N ARG A 50 8.62 0.92 -0.87
CA ARG A 50 8.18 0.85 0.52
C ARG A 50 7.00 1.79 0.79
N ASP A 51 7.03 2.99 0.22
CA ASP A 51 5.95 3.97 0.29
C ASP A 51 4.65 3.45 -0.36
N ARG A 52 4.76 2.90 -1.57
CA ARG A 52 3.62 2.33 -2.30
C ARG A 52 3.01 1.13 -1.61
N ILE A 53 3.83 0.21 -1.09
CA ILE A 53 3.32 -0.95 -0.34
C ILE A 53 2.58 -0.49 0.92
N PHE A 54 3.06 0.54 1.63
CA PHE A 54 2.35 1.05 2.81
C PHE A 54 0.98 1.63 2.45
N ASN A 55 0.93 2.48 1.41
CA ASN A 55 -0.30 3.04 0.86
C ASN A 55 -1.29 1.96 0.41
N CYS A 56 -0.82 0.93 -0.29
CA CYS A 56 -1.68 -0.13 -0.80
C CYS A 56 -2.16 -1.06 0.31
N ARG A 57 -1.34 -1.34 1.34
CA ARG A 57 -1.77 -2.07 2.55
C ARG A 57 -2.80 -1.27 3.35
N PHE A 58 -2.68 0.06 3.39
CA PHE A 58 -3.71 0.94 3.95
C PHE A 58 -5.03 0.80 3.19
N ASP A 59 -5.01 0.88 1.85
CA ASP A 59 -6.20 0.70 1.02
C ASP A 59 -6.80 -0.71 1.15
N GLN A 60 -5.96 -1.75 1.21
CA GLN A 60 -6.36 -3.13 1.42
C GLN A 60 -7.07 -3.32 2.76
N TYR A 61 -6.58 -2.66 3.80
CA TYR A 61 -7.18 -2.70 5.12
C TYR A 61 -8.57 -2.05 5.11
N LEU A 62 -8.71 -0.87 4.49
CA LEU A 62 -10.01 -0.24 4.28
C LEU A 62 -10.95 -1.12 3.46
N ASN A 63 -10.43 -1.83 2.44
CA ASN A 63 -11.22 -2.79 1.67
C ASN A 63 -11.76 -3.94 2.52
N ALA A 64 -10.92 -4.48 3.41
CA ALA A 64 -11.31 -5.55 4.31
C ALA A 64 -12.39 -5.10 5.30
N VAL A 65 -12.22 -3.91 5.90
CA VAL A 65 -13.23 -3.34 6.79
C VAL A 65 -14.52 -3.05 6.03
N ALA A 66 -14.45 -2.50 4.82
CA ALA A 66 -15.62 -2.30 3.97
C ALA A 66 -16.34 -3.62 3.70
N HIS A 67 -15.62 -4.71 3.41
CA HIS A 67 -16.22 -6.03 3.21
C HIS A 67 -16.97 -6.50 4.47
N ILE A 68 -16.35 -6.39 5.64
CA ILE A 68 -16.95 -6.75 6.93
C ILE A 68 -18.22 -5.92 7.17
N LEU A 69 -18.16 -4.59 7.04
CA LEU A 69 -19.31 -3.70 7.31
C LEU A 69 -20.43 -3.82 6.28
N ASN A 70 -20.14 -4.25 5.05
CA ASN A 70 -21.14 -4.41 4.00
C ASN A 70 -21.78 -5.81 3.99
N THR A 71 -21.05 -6.85 4.38
CA THR A 71 -21.46 -8.26 4.19
C THR A 71 -21.59 -9.06 5.48
N GLY A 72 -20.97 -8.61 6.58
CA GLY A 72 -20.84 -9.36 7.83
C GLY A 72 -19.87 -10.54 7.78
N GLN A 73 -19.18 -10.77 6.66
CA GLN A 73 -18.21 -11.87 6.54
C GLN A 73 -16.84 -11.45 7.07
N GLY A 74 -16.23 -12.31 7.88
CA GLY A 74 -14.86 -12.13 8.37
C GLY A 74 -13.83 -12.14 7.23
N VAL A 75 -12.72 -11.43 7.43
CA VAL A 75 -11.62 -11.33 6.46
C VAL A 75 -10.30 -11.69 7.13
N VAL A 76 -9.57 -12.62 6.51
CA VAL A 76 -8.16 -12.88 6.83
C VAL A 76 -7.28 -12.01 5.94
N LEU A 77 -6.36 -11.27 6.55
CA LEU A 77 -5.34 -10.47 5.88
C LEU A 77 -3.94 -10.99 6.19
N GLU A 78 -3.12 -11.10 5.15
CA GLU A 78 -1.70 -11.38 5.29
C GLU A 78 -0.95 -10.07 5.60
N ARG A 79 -0.63 -9.89 6.90
CA ARG A 79 -0.05 -8.66 7.46
C ARG A 79 -1.00 -7.47 7.37
N SER A 80 -0.77 -6.48 8.22
CA SER A 80 -1.56 -5.25 8.26
C SER A 80 -0.66 -4.02 8.15
N PRO A 81 -1.20 -2.84 7.77
CA PRO A 81 -0.44 -1.59 7.77
C PRO A 81 0.16 -1.24 9.14
N HIS A 82 -0.42 -1.72 10.24
CA HIS A 82 0.12 -1.54 11.60
C HIS A 82 1.49 -2.21 11.76
N SER A 83 1.66 -3.40 11.19
CA SER A 83 2.91 -4.18 11.23
C SER A 83 3.95 -3.80 10.17
N ASP A 84 3.64 -2.83 9.29
CA ASP A 84 4.45 -2.56 8.11
C ASP A 84 5.86 -2.01 8.42
N PHE A 85 6.00 -1.32 9.54
CA PHE A 85 7.24 -0.62 9.94
C PHE A 85 8.41 -1.57 10.18
N VAL A 86 8.15 -2.85 10.45
CA VAL A 86 9.20 -3.87 10.62
C VAL A 86 10.11 -3.96 9.40
N PHE A 87 9.54 -3.77 8.20
CA PHE A 87 10.29 -3.77 6.94
C PHE A 87 11.07 -2.47 6.75
N ALA A 88 10.50 -1.32 7.13
CA ALA A 88 11.20 -0.05 7.07
C ALA A 88 12.43 -0.05 8.02
N ASN A 89 12.28 -0.60 9.22
CA ASN A 89 13.38 -0.78 10.17
C ASN A 89 14.48 -1.67 9.59
N ALA A 90 14.11 -2.82 9.01
CA ALA A 90 15.06 -3.74 8.40
C ALA A 90 15.80 -3.13 7.20
N MET A 91 15.08 -2.40 6.33
CA MET A 91 15.70 -1.67 5.22
C MET A 91 16.65 -0.57 5.72
N ARG A 92 16.29 0.13 6.79
CA ARG A 92 17.14 1.17 7.39
C ARG A 92 18.40 0.57 8.03
N ALA A 93 18.29 -0.58 8.70
CA ALA A 93 19.43 -1.28 9.29
C ALA A 93 20.46 -1.71 8.24
N LYS A 94 20.00 -2.02 7.02
CA LYS A 94 20.84 -2.33 5.85
C LYS A 94 21.28 -1.11 5.05
N ASN A 95 20.85 0.10 5.44
CA ASN A 95 21.02 1.35 4.69
C ASN A 95 20.45 1.32 3.25
N TYR A 96 19.44 0.48 2.98
CA TYR A 96 18.72 0.45 1.69
C TYR A 96 17.81 1.67 1.50
N ILE A 97 17.50 2.38 2.58
CA ILE A 97 16.75 3.63 2.56
C ILE A 97 17.51 4.69 3.34
N GLY A 98 17.41 5.95 2.89
CA GLY A 98 18.04 7.07 3.55
C GLY A 98 17.37 7.43 4.88
N PRO A 99 18.07 8.19 5.74
CA PRO A 99 17.51 8.66 7.01
C PRO A 99 16.32 9.61 6.81
N GLU A 100 16.28 10.38 5.72
CA GLU A 100 15.18 11.32 5.47
C GLU A 100 13.90 10.60 5.07
N TYR A 101 13.98 9.62 4.17
CA TYR A 101 12.84 8.74 3.90
C TYR A 101 12.38 8.00 5.16
N PHE A 102 13.31 7.51 5.99
CA PHE A 102 12.94 6.81 7.22
C PHE A 102 12.14 7.69 8.20
N LYS A 103 12.54 8.96 8.38
CA LYS A 103 11.76 9.93 9.17
C LYS A 103 10.39 10.19 8.54
N HIS A 104 10.35 10.39 7.22
CA HIS A 104 9.13 10.61 6.47
C HIS A 104 8.16 9.43 6.63
N TYR A 105 8.63 8.20 6.54
CA TYR A 105 7.84 7.00 6.74
C TYR A 105 7.13 7.00 8.11
N PHE A 106 7.86 7.29 9.20
CA PHE A 106 7.24 7.35 10.53
C PHE A 106 6.29 8.52 10.70
N TYR A 107 6.53 9.64 10.02
CA TYR A 107 5.59 10.76 9.98
C TYR A 107 4.28 10.37 9.28
N VAL A 108 4.37 9.75 8.09
CA VAL A 108 3.21 9.23 7.34
C VAL A 108 2.49 8.15 8.15
N ARG A 109 3.21 7.24 8.80
CA ARG A 109 2.60 6.22 9.67
C ARG A 109 1.80 6.86 10.80
N LYS A 110 2.35 7.90 11.43
CA LYS A 110 1.71 8.63 12.54
C LYS A 110 0.43 9.35 12.10
N THR A 111 0.35 9.85 10.86
CA THR A 111 -0.86 10.46 10.31
C THR A 111 -1.88 9.44 9.83
N ALA A 112 -1.42 8.35 9.21
CA ALA A 112 -2.25 7.34 8.57
C ALA A 112 -2.90 6.36 9.56
N LEU A 113 -2.18 5.82 10.54
CA LEU A 113 -2.74 4.79 11.43
C LEU A 113 -3.99 5.23 12.20
N PRO A 114 -4.08 6.46 12.75
CA PRO A 114 -5.32 6.94 13.38
C PRO A 114 -6.53 7.01 12.45
N LYS A 115 -6.34 6.89 11.13
CA LYS A 115 -7.42 6.84 10.12
C LYS A 115 -7.97 5.44 9.93
N LEU A 116 -7.28 4.42 10.45
CA LEU A 116 -7.72 3.04 10.56
C LEU A 116 -8.26 2.82 11.98
N HIS A 117 -9.52 3.22 12.19
CA HIS A 117 -10.12 3.17 13.53
C HIS A 117 -10.28 1.73 14.05
N PHE A 118 -10.76 0.83 13.20
CA PHE A 118 -10.98 -0.55 13.58
C PHE A 118 -9.68 -1.34 13.54
N TRP A 119 -9.21 -1.81 14.68
CA TRP A 119 -8.07 -2.74 14.77
C TRP A 119 -8.51 -4.19 14.47
N PRO A 120 -7.59 -5.08 14.07
CA PRO A 120 -7.95 -6.47 13.84
C PRO A 120 -8.38 -7.15 15.15
N HIS A 121 -9.41 -8.01 15.10
CA HIS A 121 -9.84 -8.77 16.28
C HIS A 121 -8.80 -9.79 16.75
N LEU A 122 -8.11 -10.41 15.79
CA LEU A 122 -7.13 -11.46 16.05
C LEU A 122 -5.85 -11.20 15.25
N VAL A 123 -4.71 -11.37 15.91
CA VAL A 123 -3.39 -11.41 15.29
C VAL A 123 -2.78 -12.79 15.53
N VAL A 124 -2.54 -13.52 14.45
CA VAL A 124 -1.82 -14.79 14.47
C VAL A 124 -0.36 -14.53 14.12
N TYR A 125 0.54 -14.73 15.09
CA TYR A 125 1.97 -14.58 14.91
C TYR A 125 2.64 -15.95 14.80
N LEU A 126 3.33 -16.17 13.68
CA LEU A 126 4.06 -17.40 13.39
C LEU A 126 5.54 -17.17 13.69
N ASP A 127 6.01 -17.73 14.81
CA ASP A 127 7.38 -17.57 15.29
C ASP A 127 8.31 -18.57 14.58
N ALA A 128 8.97 -18.11 13.52
CA ALA A 128 9.92 -18.92 12.75
C ALA A 128 11.35 -18.40 12.97
N PRO A 129 12.29 -19.24 13.45
CA PRO A 129 13.68 -18.83 13.67
C PRO A 129 14.33 -18.30 12.38
N VAL A 130 15.15 -17.26 12.50
CA VAL A 130 15.85 -16.63 11.36
C VAL A 130 16.64 -17.65 10.53
N SER A 131 17.26 -18.63 11.17
CA SER A 131 18.02 -19.69 10.50
C SER A 131 17.15 -20.55 9.57
N VAL A 132 15.92 -20.87 9.98
CA VAL A 132 14.94 -21.62 9.18
C VAL A 132 14.45 -20.76 8.01
N CYS A 133 14.15 -19.50 8.27
CA CYS A 133 13.74 -18.53 7.23
C CYS A 133 14.82 -18.39 6.15
N LEU A 134 16.09 -18.23 6.53
CA LEU A 134 17.23 -18.17 5.59
C LEU A 134 17.36 -19.45 4.77
N GLN A 135 17.22 -20.62 5.40
CA GLN A 135 17.26 -21.90 4.68
C GLN A 135 16.13 -22.01 3.66
N ASN A 136 14.92 -21.56 4.00
CA ASN A 136 13.78 -21.57 3.09
C ASN A 136 13.99 -20.60 1.91
N ILE A 137 14.48 -19.39 2.16
CA ILE A 137 14.81 -18.42 1.10
C ILE A 137 15.89 -18.98 0.17
N ARG A 138 16.92 -19.66 0.72
CA ARG A 138 17.96 -20.31 -0.10
C ARG A 138 17.41 -21.44 -0.96
N LYS A 139 16.41 -22.19 -0.48
CA LYS A 139 15.75 -23.27 -1.26
C LYS A 139 14.94 -22.73 -2.44
N GLU A 140 14.46 -21.48 -2.38
CA GLU A 140 13.75 -20.85 -3.51
C GLU A 140 14.68 -20.57 -4.70
N GLY A 141 16.00 -20.50 -4.49
CA GLY A 141 16.99 -20.42 -5.57
C GLY A 141 17.19 -19.04 -6.20
N ASN A 142 16.51 -17.98 -5.74
CA ASN A 142 16.75 -16.63 -6.22
C ASN A 142 18.00 -16.01 -5.56
N VAL A 143 19.10 -15.96 -6.32
CA VAL A 143 20.41 -15.45 -5.86
C VAL A 143 20.33 -14.01 -5.35
N ASN A 144 19.60 -13.16 -6.05
CA ASN A 144 19.45 -11.75 -5.69
C ASN A 144 18.70 -11.61 -4.36
N LYS A 145 17.59 -12.36 -4.20
CA LYS A 145 16.80 -12.38 -2.96
C LYS A 145 17.62 -12.83 -1.75
N VAL A 146 18.43 -13.89 -1.90
CA VAL A 146 19.32 -14.40 -0.84
C VAL A 146 20.38 -13.35 -0.44
N SER A 147 20.85 -12.54 -1.40
CA SER A 147 21.87 -11.52 -1.13
C SER A 147 21.32 -10.31 -0.36
N VAL A 148 20.06 -9.94 -0.62
CA VAL A 148 19.39 -8.79 0.01
C VAL A 148 18.81 -9.17 1.37
N LEU A 149 18.19 -10.35 1.49
CA LEU A 149 17.57 -10.84 2.71
C LEU A 149 18.57 -11.63 3.55
N ASP A 150 19.54 -10.92 4.12
CA ASP A 150 20.57 -11.51 4.98
C ASP A 150 20.09 -11.71 6.43
N GLU A 151 20.96 -12.31 7.25
CA GLU A 151 20.68 -12.56 8.67
C GLU A 151 20.36 -11.27 9.43
N THR A 152 21.07 -10.17 9.13
CA THR A 152 20.86 -8.88 9.77
C THR A 152 19.47 -8.33 9.46
N TYR A 153 19.04 -8.39 8.19
CA TYR A 153 17.72 -7.95 7.76
C TYR A 153 16.62 -8.73 8.47
N LEU A 154 16.70 -10.07 8.45
CA LEU A 154 15.68 -10.93 9.05
C LEU A 154 15.64 -10.85 10.57
N LYS A 155 16.80 -10.72 11.23
CA LYS A 155 16.86 -10.51 12.68
C LYS A 155 16.24 -9.16 13.09
N THR A 156 16.47 -8.11 12.29
CA THR A 156 15.83 -6.80 12.53
C THR A 156 14.31 -6.89 12.39
N ILE A 157 13.81 -7.70 11.46
CA ILE A 157 12.37 -7.97 11.31
C ILE A 157 11.83 -8.69 12.55
N GLU A 158 12.48 -9.78 12.99
CA GLU A 158 12.11 -10.55 14.18
C GLU A 158 12.05 -9.65 15.42
N ASP A 159 13.06 -8.81 15.63
CA ASP A 159 13.10 -7.88 16.76
C ASP A 159 12.03 -6.79 16.65
N SER A 160 11.77 -6.26 15.45
CA SER A 160 10.74 -5.23 15.24
C SER A 160 9.32 -5.79 15.39
N TYR A 161 9.08 -7.07 15.10
CA TYR A 161 7.78 -7.69 15.32
C TYR A 161 7.40 -7.73 16.80
N LYS A 162 8.37 -7.85 17.72
CA LYS A 162 8.10 -7.79 19.16
C LYS A 162 7.46 -6.45 19.55
N ASP A 163 7.89 -5.35 18.94
CA ASP A 163 7.27 -4.05 19.14
C ASP A 163 5.89 -3.96 18.49
N SER A 164 5.70 -4.58 17.33
CA SER A 164 4.38 -4.66 16.70
C SER A 164 3.37 -5.44 17.57
N LEU A 165 3.81 -6.55 18.19
CA LEU A 165 2.96 -7.34 19.08
C LEU A 165 2.55 -6.55 20.33
N ARG A 166 3.44 -5.69 20.86
CA ARG A 166 3.11 -4.78 21.97
C ARG A 166 2.05 -3.76 21.59
N GLU A 167 2.06 -3.26 20.35
CA GLU A 167 0.99 -2.39 19.86
C GLU A 167 -0.33 -3.16 19.75
N PHE A 168 -0.32 -4.35 19.15
CA PHE A 168 -1.53 -5.17 19.02
C PHE A 168 -2.10 -5.65 20.34
N GLN A 169 -1.28 -5.89 21.36
CA GLN A 169 -1.74 -6.44 22.65
C GLN A 169 -2.80 -5.55 23.32
N LYS A 170 -2.82 -4.26 23.01
CA LYS A 170 -3.79 -3.30 23.54
C LYS A 170 -5.16 -3.40 22.88
N HIS A 171 -5.20 -3.76 21.60
CA HIS A 171 -6.38 -3.64 20.75
C HIS A 171 -6.93 -4.99 20.27
N SER A 172 -6.08 -6.02 20.23
CA SER A 172 -6.33 -7.29 19.57
C SER A 172 -5.95 -8.46 20.47
N LYS A 173 -6.65 -9.59 20.31
CA LYS A 173 -6.18 -10.85 20.87
C LYS A 173 -5.05 -11.41 19.99
N ILE A 174 -4.07 -12.05 20.61
CA ILE A 174 -2.86 -12.54 19.95
C ILE A 174 -2.72 -14.03 20.19
N LEU A 175 -2.53 -14.79 19.10
CA LEU A 175 -2.12 -16.19 19.14
C LEU A 175 -0.69 -16.30 18.60
N VAL A 176 0.18 -16.98 19.34
CA VAL A 176 1.59 -17.18 18.98
C VAL A 176 1.83 -18.67 18.78
N TYR A 177 2.35 -19.04 17.62
CA TYR A 177 2.67 -20.41 17.27
C TYR A 177 4.15 -20.56 16.94
N ASP A 178 4.82 -21.57 17.51
CA ASP A 178 6.14 -21.98 17.04
C ASP A 178 6.00 -22.55 15.62
N TRP A 179 6.63 -21.88 14.67
CA TRP A 179 6.61 -22.19 13.25
C TRP A 179 7.98 -22.66 12.73
N SER A 180 8.80 -23.21 13.63
CA SER A 180 10.09 -23.86 13.29
C SER A 180 9.93 -25.02 12.29
N LYS A 181 8.78 -25.69 12.34
CA LYS A 181 8.34 -26.69 11.35
C LYS A 181 6.94 -26.28 10.88
N ARG A 182 6.53 -26.70 9.68
CA ARG A 182 5.15 -26.47 9.22
C ARG A 182 4.20 -27.08 10.26
N GLY A 183 3.45 -26.21 10.94
CA GLY A 183 2.48 -26.59 11.94
C GLY A 183 1.22 -27.17 11.30
N ASP A 184 0.37 -27.73 12.15
CA ASP A 184 -0.96 -28.18 11.78
C ASP A 184 -1.92 -26.99 11.72
N THR A 185 -2.60 -26.82 10.58
CA THR A 185 -3.58 -25.75 10.39
C THR A 185 -4.86 -25.98 11.17
N ASP A 186 -5.21 -27.24 11.43
CA ASP A 186 -6.46 -27.60 12.11
C ASP A 186 -6.42 -27.15 13.56
N THR A 187 -5.28 -27.33 14.24
CA THR A 187 -5.04 -26.81 15.59
C THR A 187 -5.26 -25.29 15.68
N ILE A 188 -4.79 -24.51 14.69
CA ILE A 188 -4.99 -23.05 14.68
C ILE A 188 -6.48 -22.71 14.56
N VAL A 189 -7.21 -23.42 13.70
CA VAL A 189 -8.64 -23.20 13.53
C VAL A 189 -9.41 -23.53 14.82
N GLU A 190 -9.09 -24.64 15.48
CA GLU A 190 -9.70 -24.99 16.77
C GLU A 190 -9.48 -23.91 17.84
N ASP A 191 -8.28 -23.35 17.92
CA ASP A 191 -7.97 -22.27 18.88
C ASP A 191 -8.76 -20.99 18.57
N ILE A 192 -8.92 -20.66 17.29
CA ILE A 192 -9.73 -19.51 16.84
C ILE A 192 -11.20 -19.74 17.20
N GLU A 193 -11.74 -20.95 17.00
CA GLU A 193 -13.13 -21.28 17.33
C GLU A 193 -13.41 -21.26 18.84
N ARG A 194 -12.40 -21.58 19.67
CA ARG A 194 -12.50 -21.52 21.12
C ARG A 194 -12.38 -20.10 21.68
N MET A 195 -11.88 -19.16 20.88
CA MET A 195 -11.75 -17.77 21.30
C MET A 195 -13.11 -17.06 21.29
N ASP A 196 -13.44 -16.47 22.43
CA ASP A 196 -14.60 -15.60 22.55
C ASP A 196 -14.28 -14.21 21.95
N PHE A 197 -14.94 -13.83 20.86
CA PHE A 197 -14.85 -12.48 20.30
C PHE A 197 -16.04 -11.58 20.67
N ASP A 198 -17.08 -12.16 21.28
CA ASP A 198 -18.36 -11.49 21.54
C ASP A 198 -18.38 -10.77 22.89
N PHE A 199 -17.56 -11.24 23.84
CA PHE A 199 -17.51 -10.64 25.17
C PHE A 199 -16.50 -9.48 25.25
N PHE A 200 -17.04 -8.25 25.37
CA PHE A 200 -16.31 -7.06 25.77
C PHE A 200 -16.89 -6.50 27.07
N GLU A 201 -16.05 -6.35 28.09
CA GLU A 201 -16.42 -5.73 29.35
C GLU A 201 -15.58 -4.46 29.54
N TRP A 202 -16.25 -3.31 29.67
CA TRP A 202 -15.66 -1.95 29.74
C TRP A 202 -14.58 -1.78 30.83
N HIS A 203 -14.51 -2.69 31.80
CA HIS A 203 -13.53 -2.66 32.90
C HIS A 203 -12.47 -3.77 32.82
N SER A 204 -12.52 -4.63 31.79
CA SER A 204 -11.66 -5.82 31.63
C SER A 204 -10.42 -5.59 30.74
N GLY A 205 -10.39 -4.47 29.99
CA GLY A 205 -9.26 -4.02 29.18
C GLY A 205 -9.68 -3.23 27.93
N ASP A 206 -8.70 -2.66 27.24
CA ASP A 206 -8.90 -1.82 26.03
C ASP A 206 -9.07 -2.66 24.74
N VAL A 207 -9.01 -3.99 24.85
CA VAL A 207 -9.07 -4.90 23.70
C VAL A 207 -10.47 -4.84 23.09
N PHE A 208 -10.54 -4.56 21.78
CA PHE A 208 -11.76 -4.33 21.00
C PHE A 208 -12.52 -3.03 21.29
N GLU A 209 -12.00 -2.12 22.11
CA GLU A 209 -12.69 -0.87 22.46
C GLU A 209 -13.25 -0.15 21.23
N GLU A 210 -12.48 -0.06 20.14
CA GLU A 210 -12.87 0.64 18.91
C GLU A 210 -14.08 0.03 18.19
N TRP A 211 -14.35 -1.26 18.39
CA TRP A 211 -15.53 -1.93 17.83
C TRP A 211 -16.79 -1.71 18.66
N PHE A 212 -16.65 -1.32 19.93
CA PHE A 212 -17.76 -1.09 20.86
C PHE A 212 -18.03 0.40 21.15
N GLU A 213 -17.14 1.31 20.73
CA GLU A 213 -17.35 2.77 20.81
C GLU A 213 -18.58 3.25 20.02
N LEU A 214 -18.95 2.55 18.95
CA LEU A 214 -20.03 2.96 18.04
C LEU A 214 -21.39 2.40 18.50
N ILE A 215 -22.22 3.26 19.05
CA ILE A 215 -23.50 2.87 19.67
C ILE A 215 -24.67 2.92 18.67
N ASP A 216 -24.68 3.88 17.74
CA ASP A 216 -25.83 4.16 16.89
C ASP A 216 -25.63 3.80 15.41
N GLU A 217 -26.74 3.52 14.71
CA GLU A 217 -26.74 3.14 13.30
C GLU A 217 -26.16 4.22 12.38
N VAL A 218 -26.29 5.51 12.74
CA VAL A 218 -25.79 6.61 11.92
C VAL A 218 -24.27 6.63 11.95
N SER A 219 -23.66 6.41 13.12
CA SER A 219 -22.21 6.27 13.28
C SER A 219 -21.66 5.08 12.47
N TRP A 220 -22.32 3.91 12.53
CA TRP A 220 -21.96 2.75 11.71
C TRP A 220 -22.09 3.03 10.20
N ALA A 221 -23.17 3.69 9.78
CA ALA A 221 -23.34 4.10 8.39
C ALA A 221 -22.25 5.11 7.94
N GLY A 222 -21.87 6.04 8.82
CA GLY A 222 -20.79 6.99 8.59
C GLY A 222 -19.45 6.28 8.35
N TRP A 223 -19.11 5.30 9.17
CA TRP A 223 -17.90 4.48 8.98
C TRP A 223 -17.95 3.64 7.71
N ARG A 224 -19.10 3.04 7.40
CA ARG A 224 -19.31 2.30 6.15
C ARG A 224 -19.06 3.16 4.92
N ILE A 225 -19.54 4.40 4.90
CA ILE A 225 -19.24 5.38 3.83
C ILE A 225 -17.76 5.73 3.82
N TYR A 226 -17.16 5.99 4.99
CA TYR A 226 -15.76 6.37 5.13
C TYR A 226 -14.81 5.32 4.53
N VAL A 227 -15.01 4.03 4.85
CA VAL A 227 -14.14 2.94 4.36
C VAL A 227 -14.45 2.56 2.91
N THR A 228 -15.68 2.77 2.44
CA THR A 228 -16.06 2.47 1.05
C THR A 228 -15.52 3.55 0.10
N GLN A 229 -15.75 4.83 0.40
CA GLN A 229 -15.27 5.92 -0.45
C GLN A 229 -13.76 6.17 -0.34
N LYS A 230 -13.17 5.90 0.83
CA LYS A 230 -11.75 6.09 1.18
C LYS A 230 -11.18 7.51 1.04
N TYR A 231 -11.86 8.42 0.35
CA TYR A 231 -11.40 9.79 0.10
C TYR A 231 -10.95 10.48 1.39
N LYS A 232 -11.86 10.56 2.37
CA LYS A 232 -11.58 11.21 3.66
C LYS A 232 -10.44 10.51 4.41
N ALA A 233 -10.40 9.17 4.36
CA ALA A 233 -9.35 8.40 5.01
C ALA A 233 -7.97 8.69 4.42
N ARG A 234 -7.86 8.64 3.08
CA ARG A 234 -6.60 8.90 2.37
C ARG A 234 -6.17 10.35 2.44
N SER A 235 -7.09 11.28 2.20
CA SER A 235 -6.77 12.71 2.25
C SER A 235 -6.21 13.09 3.62
N GLN A 236 -6.83 12.62 4.71
CA GLN A 236 -6.31 12.88 6.05
C GLN A 236 -5.04 12.09 6.41
N ALA A 237 -4.75 10.98 5.73
CA ALA A 237 -3.57 10.16 5.96
C ALA A 237 -2.34 10.66 5.21
N PHE A 238 -2.51 11.14 3.98
CA PHE A 238 -1.44 11.35 3.01
C PHE A 238 -1.33 12.77 2.44
N ASP A 239 -2.40 13.58 2.48
CA ASP A 239 -2.33 14.95 1.93
C ASP A 239 -1.56 15.90 2.85
N GLY A 240 -0.95 16.93 2.24
CA GLY A 240 -0.21 17.96 2.97
C GLY A 240 1.13 17.50 3.51
N ILE A 241 1.52 16.24 3.28
CA ILE A 241 2.83 15.72 3.67
C ILE A 241 3.84 16.07 2.58
N LEU A 242 4.75 16.97 2.92
CA LEU A 242 5.78 17.45 2.00
C LEU A 242 6.82 16.34 1.74
N THR A 243 7.07 16.07 0.47
CA THR A 243 8.05 15.06 0.01
C THR A 243 9.33 15.69 -0.56
N HIS A 244 9.40 17.02 -0.67
CA HIS A 244 10.51 17.71 -1.33
C HIS A 244 11.85 17.61 -0.58
N GLU A 245 11.81 17.35 0.73
CA GLU A 245 13.00 17.09 1.56
C GLU A 245 13.47 15.63 1.49
N VAL A 246 12.68 14.74 0.88
CA VAL A 246 12.98 13.32 0.71
C VAL A 246 13.46 13.09 -0.71
N GLY A 247 14.79 13.07 -0.90
CA GLY A 247 15.41 12.90 -2.22
C GLY A 247 14.93 11.65 -2.95
N GLU A 248 14.62 10.57 -2.22
CA GLU A 248 14.13 9.31 -2.79
C GLU A 248 12.66 9.37 -3.24
N LEU A 249 11.88 10.35 -2.80
CA LEU A 249 10.47 10.54 -3.21
C LEU A 249 10.26 11.77 -4.08
N TYR A 250 11.25 12.66 -4.18
CA TYR A 250 11.15 13.89 -4.97
C TYR A 250 10.77 13.61 -6.43
N ILE A 251 9.73 14.27 -6.94
CA ILE A 251 9.33 14.15 -8.34
C ILE A 251 9.67 15.46 -9.04
N ASN A 252 10.49 15.38 -10.09
CA ASN A 252 10.76 16.53 -10.95
C ASN A 252 9.46 16.92 -11.69
N PRO A 253 9.02 18.18 -11.65
CA PRO A 253 7.82 18.64 -12.37
C PRO A 253 7.82 18.30 -13.87
N ARG A 254 8.99 18.30 -14.52
CA ARG A 254 9.10 17.93 -15.95
C ARG A 254 8.87 16.45 -16.18
N ASP A 255 9.37 15.59 -15.29
CA ASP A 255 9.13 14.14 -15.34
C ASP A 255 7.66 13.82 -15.11
N MET A 256 6.99 14.57 -14.22
CA MET A 256 5.54 14.47 -14.05
C MET A 256 4.78 14.85 -15.34
N GLY A 257 5.16 15.95 -15.98
CA GLY A 257 4.62 16.33 -17.29
C GLY A 257 4.82 15.24 -18.35
N HIS A 258 6.01 14.65 -18.41
CA HIS A 258 6.33 13.55 -19.33
C HIS A 258 5.47 12.32 -19.08
N TYR A 259 5.36 11.91 -17.81
CA TYR A 259 4.56 10.76 -17.42
C TYR A 259 3.09 10.96 -17.80
N ILE A 260 2.51 12.12 -17.50
CA ILE A 260 1.12 12.44 -17.86
C ILE A 260 0.94 12.42 -19.39
N HIS A 261 1.90 12.96 -20.14
CA HIS A 261 1.87 12.93 -21.61
C HIS A 261 1.88 11.50 -22.16
N ALA A 262 2.81 10.66 -21.70
CA ALA A 262 2.91 9.25 -22.11
C ALA A 262 1.64 8.46 -21.76
N MET A 263 1.06 8.69 -20.57
CA MET A 263 -0.20 8.08 -20.18
C MET A 263 -1.36 8.46 -21.12
N LYS A 264 -1.49 9.74 -21.49
CA LYS A 264 -2.56 10.20 -22.40
C LYS A 264 -2.39 9.71 -23.83
N LYS A 265 -1.16 9.71 -24.35
CA LYS A 265 -0.88 9.41 -25.77
C LYS A 265 -0.72 7.93 -26.06
N GLU A 266 -0.06 7.19 -25.18
CA GLU A 266 0.39 5.83 -25.47
C GLU A 266 -0.38 4.77 -24.68
N VAL A 267 -0.68 5.04 -23.40
CA VAL A 267 -1.33 4.07 -22.50
C VAL A 267 -2.85 4.10 -22.65
N LEU A 268 -3.48 5.21 -22.24
CA LEU A 268 -4.92 5.39 -22.27
C LEU A 268 -5.42 5.73 -23.68
N LYS A 269 -4.58 6.41 -24.47
CA LYS A 269 -4.92 6.94 -25.81
C LYS A 269 -6.16 7.84 -25.77
N SER A 270 -6.31 8.58 -24.68
CA SER A 270 -7.45 9.44 -24.37
C SER A 270 -6.96 10.63 -23.57
N PRO A 271 -7.55 11.82 -23.73
CA PRO A 271 -7.28 12.91 -22.81
C PRO A 271 -7.80 12.58 -21.40
N TYR A 272 -8.89 11.82 -21.27
CA TYR A 272 -9.57 11.54 -20.02
C TYR A 272 -8.87 10.45 -19.17
N GLY A 273 -9.04 10.56 -17.86
CA GLY A 273 -8.62 9.56 -16.87
C GLY A 273 -9.49 8.31 -16.81
N TYR A 274 -9.22 7.48 -15.81
CA TYR A 274 -9.90 6.19 -15.64
C TYR A 274 -11.41 6.37 -15.35
N GLY A 275 -12.25 5.55 -15.99
CA GLY A 275 -13.72 5.56 -15.81
C GLY A 275 -14.48 6.63 -16.62
N TYR A 276 -13.82 7.29 -17.58
CA TYR A 276 -14.45 8.26 -18.50
C TYR A 276 -14.14 8.05 -20.00
N ILE A 277 -13.52 6.93 -20.37
CA ILE A 277 -13.14 6.63 -21.74
C ILE A 277 -14.25 5.79 -22.39
N ARG A 278 -15.15 6.45 -23.12
CA ARG A 278 -16.29 5.80 -23.78
C ARG A 278 -15.87 4.68 -24.73
N GLU A 279 -14.76 4.86 -25.45
CA GLU A 279 -14.21 3.87 -26.37
C GLU A 279 -13.76 2.58 -25.66
N ARG A 280 -13.52 2.65 -24.34
CA ARG A 280 -13.17 1.52 -23.48
C ARG A 280 -14.38 0.95 -22.71
N GLY A 281 -15.58 1.48 -22.94
CA GLY A 281 -16.84 0.98 -22.35
C GLY A 281 -17.32 1.74 -21.11
N ASP A 282 -16.70 2.88 -20.77
CA ASP A 282 -17.10 3.63 -19.57
C ASP A 282 -18.46 4.35 -19.74
N PRO A 283 -19.30 4.37 -18.68
CA PRO A 283 -20.67 4.86 -18.76
C PRO A 283 -20.80 6.40 -18.77
N ILE A 284 -19.76 7.13 -18.38
CA ILE A 284 -19.82 8.59 -18.15
C ILE A 284 -18.81 9.31 -19.06
N ALA A 285 -19.21 10.44 -19.65
CA ALA A 285 -18.24 11.42 -20.15
C ALA A 285 -17.90 12.37 -19.00
N GLY A 286 -16.63 12.39 -18.56
CA GLY A 286 -16.20 13.25 -17.46
C GLY A 286 -16.44 14.72 -17.80
N LEU A 287 -16.88 15.50 -16.80
CA LEU A 287 -17.00 16.96 -16.93
C LEU A 287 -15.62 17.64 -17.08
N SER A 288 -14.57 16.97 -16.62
CA SER A 288 -13.18 17.42 -16.66
C SER A 288 -12.26 16.28 -17.08
N ILE A 289 -11.15 16.66 -17.70
CA ILE A 289 -10.04 15.78 -18.08
C ILE A 289 -9.11 15.49 -16.88
N MET A 290 -9.20 16.29 -15.82
CA MET A 290 -8.40 16.18 -14.60
C MET A 290 -9.29 16.01 -13.37
N ARG A 291 -8.80 15.28 -12.37
CA ARG A 291 -9.48 15.06 -11.10
C ARG A 291 -8.54 15.26 -9.93
N TYR A 292 -9.14 15.32 -8.75
CA TYR A 292 -8.43 15.57 -7.51
C TYR A 292 -9.06 14.78 -6.39
N GLY A 293 -8.20 14.34 -5.48
CA GLY A 293 -8.59 13.87 -4.17
C GLY A 293 -8.89 12.39 -4.16
N HIS A 294 -7.97 11.55 -4.59
CA HIS A 294 -7.95 10.10 -4.32
C HIS A 294 -9.25 9.36 -4.68
N MET A 295 -9.97 9.77 -5.73
CA MET A 295 -11.28 9.21 -6.11
C MET A 295 -11.37 8.83 -7.59
N LEU A 296 -12.13 7.77 -7.87
CA LEU A 296 -12.59 7.37 -9.21
C LEU A 296 -14.07 7.77 -9.42
N PRO A 297 -14.64 7.61 -10.64
CA PRO A 297 -16.02 8.04 -10.89
C PRO A 297 -17.00 7.22 -10.07
N GLU A 298 -16.72 5.92 -9.98
CA GLU A 298 -17.30 5.04 -9.00
C GLU A 298 -16.76 5.33 -7.58
N PRO A 299 -17.60 5.12 -6.54
CA PRO A 299 -17.20 5.35 -5.16
C PRO A 299 -16.10 4.41 -4.64
N TRP A 300 -15.62 3.47 -5.43
CA TRP A 300 -14.77 2.38 -4.97
C TRP A 300 -13.64 2.07 -5.95
N TYR A 301 -12.44 1.84 -5.43
CA TYR A 301 -11.31 1.27 -6.17
C TYR A 301 -10.50 0.35 -5.28
N GLU A 302 -9.74 -0.56 -5.89
CA GLU A 302 -8.94 -1.55 -5.16
C GLU A 302 -7.74 -0.88 -4.47
N TYR A 303 -6.87 -0.23 -5.25
CA TYR A 303 -5.67 0.45 -4.78
C TYR A 303 -5.53 1.83 -5.44
N TYR A 304 -5.16 2.85 -4.67
CA TYR A 304 -4.97 4.20 -5.19
C TYR A 304 -3.94 4.25 -6.31
N PHE A 305 -2.79 3.58 -6.12
CA PHE A 305 -1.70 3.55 -7.10
C PHE A 305 -2.02 2.79 -8.40
N LYS A 306 -3.12 2.05 -8.46
CA LYS A 306 -3.56 1.36 -9.68
C LYS A 306 -4.11 2.36 -10.70
N GLU A 307 -4.94 3.30 -10.24
CA GLU A 307 -5.77 4.12 -11.12
C GLU A 307 -5.91 5.56 -10.62
N ALA A 308 -6.41 5.75 -9.39
CA ALA A 308 -6.67 7.08 -8.83
C ALA A 308 -5.41 7.97 -8.75
N TYR A 309 -4.23 7.37 -8.59
CA TYR A 309 -2.95 8.09 -8.59
C TYR A 309 -2.69 8.86 -9.89
N TYR A 310 -3.05 8.28 -11.05
CA TYR A 310 -2.90 8.97 -12.33
C TYR A 310 -3.83 10.18 -12.41
N ASP A 311 -5.07 10.02 -11.97
CA ASP A 311 -6.07 11.09 -11.95
C ASP A 311 -5.64 12.25 -11.06
N ASP A 312 -4.90 11.98 -9.98
CA ASP A 312 -4.31 12.97 -9.06
C ASP A 312 -2.94 13.53 -9.53
N CYS A 313 -2.33 12.96 -10.58
CA CYS A 313 -1.08 13.45 -11.12
C CYS A 313 -1.26 14.78 -11.84
N MET A 314 -0.46 15.77 -11.44
CA MET A 314 -0.61 17.15 -11.85
C MET A 314 0.73 17.77 -12.18
N ALA A 315 0.80 18.43 -13.34
CA ALA A 315 1.91 19.32 -13.70
C ALA A 315 1.31 20.61 -14.26
N HIS A 316 1.97 21.76 -14.01
CA HIS A 316 1.52 23.04 -14.57
C HIS A 316 1.43 22.98 -16.11
N GLU A 317 2.34 22.23 -16.73
CA GLU A 317 2.38 21.97 -18.17
C GLU A 317 1.15 21.17 -18.65
N SER A 318 0.76 20.13 -17.91
CA SER A 318 -0.43 19.33 -18.29
C SER A 318 -1.74 20.06 -18.02
N GLY A 319 -1.78 20.95 -17.02
CA GLY A 319 -2.96 21.78 -16.69
C GLY A 319 -3.33 22.76 -17.79
N LEU A 320 -2.33 23.35 -18.44
CA LEU A 320 -2.51 24.27 -19.57
C LEU A 320 -2.64 23.56 -20.92
N ASP A 321 -2.29 22.28 -20.99
CA ASP A 321 -2.39 21.42 -22.18
C ASP A 321 -3.18 20.14 -21.88
N PRO A 322 -4.52 20.25 -21.73
CA PRO A 322 -5.36 19.12 -21.34
C PRO A 322 -5.34 17.97 -22.34
N PHE A 323 -4.99 18.25 -23.61
CA PHE A 323 -4.91 17.26 -24.69
C PHE A 323 -3.48 16.72 -24.92
N ALA A 324 -2.51 17.16 -24.13
CA ALA A 324 -1.10 16.78 -24.23
C ALA A 324 -0.53 16.96 -25.65
N THR A 325 -0.85 18.07 -26.30
CA THR A 325 -0.49 18.40 -27.69
C THR A 325 0.80 19.22 -27.84
N SER A 326 1.24 19.88 -26.78
CA SER A 326 2.32 20.87 -26.79
C SER A 326 3.62 20.40 -26.12
N TYR A 327 3.56 19.28 -25.41
CA TYR A 327 4.71 18.74 -24.69
C TYR A 327 5.72 18.09 -25.64
N ASN A 328 6.99 18.54 -25.58
CA ASN A 328 8.10 17.93 -26.31
C ASN A 328 8.89 16.98 -25.37
N PRO A 329 8.91 15.65 -25.63
CA PRO A 329 9.65 14.67 -24.83
C PRO A 329 11.18 14.72 -24.99
N ASP A 330 11.73 15.53 -25.90
CA ASP A 330 13.15 15.51 -26.31
C ASP A 330 14.19 15.70 -25.18
N TYR A 331 13.82 16.20 -23.99
CA TYR A 331 14.79 16.32 -22.88
C TYR A 331 15.25 14.96 -22.31
N VAL A 332 14.52 13.87 -22.55
CA VAL A 332 14.89 12.51 -22.09
C VAL A 332 15.88 11.84 -23.05
N HIS A 333 15.93 12.29 -24.31
CA HIS A 333 16.77 11.72 -25.37
C HIS A 333 18.03 12.53 -25.68
N ALA A 334 18.29 13.61 -24.94
CA ALA A 334 19.47 14.46 -25.15
C ALA A 334 20.79 13.87 -24.62
N GLU A 335 20.76 12.69 -23.97
CA GLU A 335 21.95 11.94 -23.56
C GLU A 335 22.05 10.62 -24.35
N HIS A 336 22.48 10.71 -25.62
CA HIS A 336 23.07 9.60 -26.35
C HIS A 336 24.30 10.07 -27.13
#